data_AF-A0AAW9IXL8-F1
#
_entry.id   AF-A0AAW9IXL8-F1
#
_cell.length_a   1.000
_cell.length_b   1.000
_cell.length_c   1.000
_cell.angle_alpha   90.00
_cell.angle_beta   90.00
_cell.angle_gamma   90.00
#
_symmetry.space_group_name_H-M   'P 1'
#
loop_
_entity.id
_entity.type
_entity.pdbx_description
1 polymer ?
#
loop_
_entity_poly.entity_id
_entity_poly.type
_entity_poly.pdbx_seq_one_letter_code
_entity_poly.pdbx_strand_id
1 'polypeptide(L)'
;MEYFKEKFPSSATKDNKYGIIENIEWTDGFWTGLLWLAYEHTGEDKYRKLAEKNVLSFKNRVDNNIEIDHHDLGFLYSLSTVSAYKLTGSEVAKEASIKAADKLISRYQEKGEFIQAWGELGSKDHYRFIIDCLLNIPLLYWASETTGDNKYR
;
A
#
# COMPACT_ATOMS: atom_id res chain seq x y z
N MET A 1 20.23 0.87 -2.19
CA MET A 1 19.72 2.16 -1.68
C MET A 1 20.27 3.35 -2.44
N GLU A 2 21.57 3.43 -2.75
CA GLU A 2 22.13 4.56 -3.53
C GLU A 2 21.52 4.72 -4.92
N TYR A 3 21.21 3.61 -5.60
CA TYR A 3 20.63 3.65 -6.95
C TYR A 3 19.26 4.32 -6.99
N PHE A 4 18.34 3.95 -6.10
CA PHE A 4 16.98 4.50 -6.05
C PHE A 4 16.88 5.79 -5.21
N LYS A 5 17.82 6.02 -4.28
CA LYS A 5 17.71 7.08 -3.26
C LYS A 5 16.37 6.97 -2.52
N GLU A 6 15.49 7.96 -2.67
CA GLU A 6 14.15 8.03 -2.08
C GLU A 6 13.04 7.71 -3.10
N LYS A 7 13.40 7.27 -4.30
CA LYS A 7 12.49 6.85 -5.37
C LYS A 7 12.23 5.35 -5.32
N PHE A 8 11.37 4.87 -6.21
CA PHE A 8 10.89 3.48 -6.24
C PHE A 8 11.35 2.75 -7.51
N PRO A 9 11.53 1.42 -7.46
CA PRO A 9 11.79 0.63 -8.65
C PRO A 9 10.53 0.55 -9.53
N SER A 10 10.70 0.54 -10.85
CA SER A 10 9.62 0.19 -11.77
C SER A 10 9.07 -1.22 -11.49
N SER A 11 7.82 -1.48 -11.89
CA SER A 11 7.14 -2.77 -11.66
C SER A 11 7.88 -4.00 -12.22
N ALA A 12 8.67 -3.81 -13.27
CA ALA A 12 9.55 -4.83 -13.83
C ALA A 12 10.92 -4.26 -14.21
N THR A 13 11.89 -5.14 -14.38
CA THR A 13 13.20 -4.78 -14.94
C THR A 13 13.15 -4.76 -16.46
N LYS A 14 14.03 -3.96 -17.06
CA LYS A 14 14.41 -4.08 -18.46
C LYS A 14 15.90 -4.37 -18.50
N ASP A 15 16.31 -5.43 -19.20
CA ASP A 15 17.69 -5.89 -19.25
C ASP A 15 18.28 -6.10 -17.83
N ASN A 16 17.50 -6.73 -16.93
CA ASN A 16 17.82 -6.97 -15.52
C ASN A 16 18.10 -5.71 -14.67
N LYS A 17 17.68 -4.53 -15.14
CA LYS A 17 17.80 -3.27 -14.39
C LYS A 17 16.42 -2.64 -14.19
N TYR A 18 16.12 -2.27 -12.95
CA TYR A 18 14.91 -1.51 -12.64
C TYR A 18 15.02 -0.08 -13.13
N GLY A 19 13.95 0.43 -13.72
CA GLY A 19 13.73 1.87 -13.87
C GLY A 19 13.54 2.53 -12.50
N ILE A 20 13.66 3.85 -12.47
CA ILE A 20 13.44 4.66 -11.27
C ILE A 20 12.16 5.46 -11.52
N ILE A 21 11.18 5.30 -10.64
CA ILE A 21 9.86 5.95 -10.73
C ILE A 21 9.52 6.68 -9.43
N GLU A 22 8.51 7.55 -9.52
CA GLU A 22 7.86 8.15 -8.35
C GLU A 22 6.97 7.12 -7.63
N ASN A 23 6.43 7.48 -6.47
CA ASN A 23 5.45 6.66 -5.74
C ASN A 23 4.06 6.78 -6.39
N ILE A 24 3.89 6.16 -7.54
CA ILE A 24 2.71 6.29 -8.41
C ILE A 24 2.20 4.96 -8.97
N GLU A 25 2.90 3.86 -8.76
CA GLU A 25 2.54 2.53 -9.27
C GLU A 25 1.93 1.65 -8.18
N TRP A 26 1.28 0.56 -8.56
CA TRP A 26 0.70 -0.42 -7.62
C TRP A 26 1.77 -1.26 -6.90
N THR A 27 3.01 -1.21 -7.37
CA THR A 27 4.13 -2.02 -6.86
C THR A 27 5.02 -1.34 -5.83
N ASP A 28 4.83 -0.05 -5.55
CA ASP A 28 5.78 0.72 -4.74
C ASP A 28 5.89 0.23 -3.29
N GLY A 29 4.81 -0.37 -2.78
CA GLY A 29 4.76 -0.96 -1.43
C GLY A 29 5.75 -2.11 -1.26
N PHE A 30 6.00 -2.90 -2.31
CA PHE A 30 6.94 -4.03 -2.27
C PHE A 30 8.36 -3.59 -1.96
N TRP A 31 8.81 -2.46 -2.53
CA TRP A 31 10.15 -1.93 -2.24
C TRP A 31 10.30 -1.57 -0.77
N THR A 32 9.28 -0.92 -0.20
CA THR A 32 9.30 -0.56 1.23
C THR A 32 9.21 -1.79 2.12
N GLY A 33 8.41 -2.78 1.74
CA GLY A 33 8.35 -4.08 2.43
C GLY A 33 9.71 -4.78 2.46
N LEU A 34 10.46 -4.76 1.35
CA LEU A 34 11.83 -5.31 1.32
C LEU A 34 12.78 -4.56 2.26
N LEU A 35 12.65 -3.24 2.40
CA LEU A 35 13.44 -2.48 3.36
C LEU A 35 13.10 -2.85 4.81
N TRP A 36 11.82 -3.03 5.13
CA TRP A 36 11.41 -3.48 6.45
C TRP A 36 11.91 -4.89 6.77
N LEU A 37 11.77 -5.83 5.84
CA LEU A 37 12.30 -7.18 5.99
C LEU A 37 13.82 -7.19 6.16
N ALA A 38 14.55 -6.36 5.39
CA ALA A 38 15.99 -6.22 5.53
C ALA A 38 16.37 -5.65 6.91
N TYR A 39 15.62 -4.68 7.42
CA TYR A 39 15.82 -4.14 8.77
C TYR A 39 15.56 -5.21 9.85
N GLU A 40 14.46 -5.95 9.79
CA GLU A 40 14.17 -7.02 10.74
C GLU A 40 15.24 -8.12 10.73
N HIS A 41 15.73 -8.47 9.54
CA HIS A 41 16.72 -9.53 9.39
C HIS A 41 18.13 -9.12 9.86
N THR A 42 18.53 -7.88 9.61
CA THR A 42 19.92 -7.43 9.83
C THR A 42 20.10 -6.51 11.05
N GLY A 43 19.05 -5.83 11.50
CA GLY A 43 19.11 -4.76 12.48
C GLY A 43 19.78 -3.47 11.97
N GLU A 44 20.14 -3.36 10.70
CA GLU A 44 20.86 -2.20 10.18
C GLU A 44 19.93 -1.00 9.96
N ASP A 45 20.17 0.08 10.71
CA ASP A 45 19.42 1.34 10.68
C ASP A 45 19.27 1.98 9.29
N LYS A 46 20.20 1.71 8.38
CA LYS A 46 20.19 2.26 7.02
C LYS A 46 18.91 1.88 6.27
N TYR A 47 18.38 0.67 6.51
CA TYR A 47 17.14 0.19 5.89
C TYR A 47 15.92 0.88 6.50
N ARG A 48 15.86 0.94 7.84
CA ARG A 48 14.79 1.61 8.57
C ARG A 48 14.69 3.09 8.19
N LYS A 49 15.82 3.81 8.16
CA LYS A 49 15.84 5.24 7.81
C LYS A 49 15.25 5.51 6.42
N LEU A 50 15.51 4.64 5.44
CA LEU A 50 14.91 4.78 4.12
C LEU A 50 13.42 4.39 4.13
N ALA A 51 13.06 3.31 4.82
CA ALA A 51 11.66 2.88 4.93
C ALA A 51 10.78 3.93 5.62
N GLU A 52 11.29 4.62 6.66
CA GLU A 52 10.59 5.72 7.32
C GLU A 52 10.38 6.93 6.40
N LYS A 53 11.32 7.21 5.48
CA LYS A 53 11.10 8.23 4.43
C LYS A 53 10.02 7.79 3.44
N ASN A 54 10.01 6.52 3.05
CA ASN A 54 8.95 5.98 2.20
C ASN A 54 7.58 6.08 2.88
N VAL A 55 7.47 5.89 4.21
CA VAL A 55 6.22 6.11 4.96
C VAL A 55 5.69 7.53 4.76
N LEU A 56 6.55 8.55 4.80
CA LEU A 56 6.14 9.94 4.53
C LEU A 56 5.67 10.11 3.08
N SER A 57 6.32 9.44 2.13
CA SER A 57 5.90 9.42 0.73
C SER A 57 4.50 8.78 0.56
N PHE A 58 4.24 7.63 1.20
CA PHE A 58 2.93 6.96 1.17
C PHE A 58 1.84 7.76 1.87
N LYS A 59 2.18 8.44 2.96
CA LYS A 59 1.26 9.38 3.62
C LYS A 59 0.88 10.51 2.67
N ASN A 60 1.85 11.13 2.00
CA ASN A 60 1.57 12.15 0.99
C ASN A 60 0.68 11.60 -0.15
N ARG A 61 0.95 10.37 -0.62
CA ARG A 61 0.17 9.71 -1.67
C ARG A 61 -1.30 9.56 -1.29
N VAL A 62 -1.59 9.08 -0.07
CA VAL A 62 -2.99 8.91 0.39
C VAL A 62 -3.66 10.24 0.71
N ASP A 63 -2.95 11.19 1.33
CA ASP A 63 -3.50 12.49 1.70
C ASP A 63 -3.90 13.33 0.48
N ASN A 64 -3.24 13.11 -0.66
CA ASN A 64 -3.49 13.85 -1.91
C ASN A 64 -4.14 13.01 -3.01
N ASN A 65 -4.61 11.79 -2.70
CA ASN A 65 -5.26 10.88 -3.65
C ASN A 65 -4.47 10.65 -4.96
N ILE A 66 -3.15 10.44 -4.85
CA ILE A 66 -2.25 10.28 -6.00
C ILE A 66 -2.22 8.82 -6.44
N GLU A 67 -2.80 8.51 -7.62
CA GLU A 67 -2.76 7.18 -8.23
C GLU A 67 -3.19 6.06 -7.27
N ILE A 68 -4.37 6.19 -6.66
CA ILE A 68 -4.93 5.20 -5.71
C ILE A 68 -6.40 4.86 -6.00
N ASP A 69 -6.88 5.13 -7.22
CA ASP A 69 -8.24 4.81 -7.66
C ASP A 69 -8.37 3.38 -8.23
N HIS A 70 -7.82 2.42 -7.49
CA HIS A 70 -7.80 0.99 -7.79
C HIS A 70 -7.85 0.19 -6.48
N HIS A 71 -7.86 -1.15 -6.55
CA HIS A 71 -7.96 -2.00 -5.36
C HIS A 71 -6.62 -2.37 -4.70
N ASP A 72 -5.49 -2.05 -5.34
CA ASP A 72 -4.14 -2.43 -4.87
C ASP A 72 -3.61 -1.69 -3.63
N LEU A 73 -4.50 -1.13 -2.81
CA LEU A 73 -4.14 -0.39 -1.61
C LEU A 73 -3.50 -1.29 -0.55
N GLY A 74 -3.85 -2.57 -0.48
CA GLY A 74 -3.18 -3.48 0.44
C GLY A 74 -1.73 -3.76 0.04
N PHE A 75 -1.44 -3.97 -1.26
CA PHE A 75 -0.05 -4.08 -1.71
C PHE A 75 0.77 -2.83 -1.35
N LEU A 76 0.18 -1.66 -1.53
CA LEU A 76 0.84 -0.39 -1.24
C LEU A 76 1.04 -0.16 0.25
N TYR A 77 -0.01 -0.27 1.06
CA TYR A 77 -0.02 0.19 2.46
C TYR A 77 0.19 -0.92 3.49
N SER A 78 -0.18 -2.17 3.20
CA SER A 78 0.10 -3.28 4.13
C SER A 78 1.60 -3.56 4.23
N LEU A 79 2.32 -3.52 3.09
CA LEU A 79 3.76 -3.78 3.06
C LEU A 79 4.59 -2.59 3.55
N SER A 80 4.10 -1.36 3.37
CA SER A 80 4.82 -0.14 3.74
C SER A 80 4.43 0.37 5.13
N THR A 81 3.26 0.97 5.28
CA THR A 81 2.87 1.75 6.46
C THR A 81 2.35 0.86 7.59
N VAL A 82 1.66 -0.25 7.30
CA VAL A 82 1.26 -1.22 8.33
C VAL A 82 2.50 -1.89 8.93
N SER A 83 3.46 -2.33 8.10
CA SER A 83 4.75 -2.86 8.56
C SER A 83 5.48 -1.86 9.45
N ALA A 84 5.54 -0.59 9.04
CA ALA A 84 6.15 0.48 9.83
C ALA A 84 5.47 0.64 11.20
N TYR A 85 4.14 0.63 11.25
CA TYR A 85 3.41 0.70 12.52
C TYR A 85 3.70 -0.50 13.41
N LYS A 86 3.66 -1.72 12.86
CA LYS A 86 3.94 -2.95 13.61
C LYS A 86 5.37 -2.99 14.19
N LEU A 87 6.35 -2.49 13.45
CA LEU A 87 7.77 -2.53 13.85
C LEU A 87 8.19 -1.38 14.76
N THR A 88 7.53 -0.22 14.66
CA THR A 88 8.01 1.01 15.31
C THR A 88 6.98 1.72 16.17
N GLY A 89 5.70 1.34 16.09
CA GLY A 89 4.59 2.07 16.71
C GLY A 89 4.29 3.43 16.07
N SER A 90 4.75 3.68 14.84
CA SER A 90 4.58 4.97 14.17
C SER A 90 3.10 5.31 13.92
N GLU A 91 2.57 6.29 14.67
CA GLU A 91 1.20 6.78 14.51
C GLU A 91 0.96 7.44 13.14
N VAL A 92 2.00 8.05 12.55
CA VAL A 92 1.95 8.57 11.17
C VAL A 92 1.68 7.44 10.16
N ALA A 93 2.31 6.29 10.37
CA ALA A 93 2.12 5.13 9.52
C ALA A 93 0.75 4.48 9.74
N LYS A 94 0.28 4.43 10.99
CA LYS A 94 -1.07 3.98 11.32
C LYS A 94 -2.13 4.86 10.64
N GLU A 95 -2.00 6.18 10.74
CA GLU A 95 -2.92 7.14 10.10
C GLU A 95 -2.99 6.91 8.59
N ALA A 96 -1.83 6.81 7.92
CA ALA A 96 -1.77 6.56 6.48
C ALA A 96 -2.42 5.22 6.10
N SER A 97 -2.22 4.17 6.90
CA SER A 97 -2.80 2.85 6.67
C SER A 97 -4.32 2.83 6.83
N ILE A 98 -4.85 3.53 7.83
CA ILE A 98 -6.30 3.66 8.04
C ILE A 98 -6.94 4.43 6.89
N LYS A 99 -6.33 5.55 6.45
CA LYS A 99 -6.82 6.30 5.28
C LYS A 99 -6.83 5.45 4.01
N ALA A 100 -5.82 4.61 3.83
CA ALA A 100 -5.77 3.67 2.71
C ALA A 100 -6.86 2.59 2.82
N ALA A 101 -7.16 2.11 4.03
CA ALA A 101 -8.28 1.18 4.26
C ALA A 101 -9.63 1.84 3.95
N ASP A 102 -9.85 3.08 4.40
CA ASP A 102 -11.03 3.89 4.06
C ASP A 102 -11.18 4.06 2.53
N LYS A 103 -10.07 4.32 1.84
CA LYS A 103 -10.06 4.42 0.38
C LYS A 103 -10.41 3.08 -0.27
N LEU A 104 -9.83 1.97 0.18
CA LEU A 104 -10.07 0.65 -0.36
C LEU A 104 -11.53 0.21 -0.20
N ILE A 105 -12.09 0.37 1.00
CA ILE A 105 -13.48 -0.04 1.27
C ILE A 105 -14.51 0.81 0.52
N SER A 106 -14.16 2.05 0.15
CA SER A 106 -15.03 2.88 -0.70
C SER A 106 -15.34 2.27 -2.08
N ARG A 107 -14.56 1.26 -2.49
CA ARG A 107 -14.74 0.52 -3.74
C ARG A 107 -15.65 -0.72 -3.59
N TYR A 108 -16.17 -0.99 -2.39
CA TYR A 108 -17.11 -2.08 -2.14
C TYR A 108 -18.41 -1.89 -2.91
N GLN A 109 -18.85 -2.94 -3.56
CA GLN A 109 -20.09 -3.02 -4.30
C GLN A 109 -21.08 -3.90 -3.55
N GLU A 110 -22.13 -3.29 -2.99
CA GLU A 110 -23.19 -4.03 -2.29
C GLU A 110 -23.84 -5.08 -3.20
N LYS A 111 -24.06 -4.75 -4.47
CA LYS A 111 -24.62 -5.68 -5.46
C LYS A 111 -23.51 -6.60 -5.98
N GLY A 112 -23.45 -7.80 -5.45
CA GLY A 112 -22.43 -8.80 -5.80
C GLY A 112 -21.31 -8.90 -4.78
N GLU A 113 -21.31 -8.04 -3.76
CA GLU A 113 -20.51 -8.17 -2.53
C GLU A 113 -19.00 -8.33 -2.79
N PHE A 114 -18.44 -7.42 -3.59
CA PHE A 114 -17.01 -7.44 -3.94
C PHE A 114 -16.39 -6.05 -3.97
N ILE A 115 -15.07 -5.98 -3.84
CA ILE A 115 -14.29 -4.75 -4.05
C ILE A 115 -14.01 -4.60 -5.55
N GLN A 116 -14.49 -3.51 -6.17
CA GLN A 116 -14.26 -3.27 -7.60
C GLN A 116 -12.79 -2.99 -7.88
N ALA A 117 -12.20 -3.69 -8.86
CA ALA A 117 -10.76 -3.66 -9.10
C ALA A 117 -10.22 -2.28 -9.50
N TRP A 118 -10.73 -1.71 -10.59
CA TRP A 118 -10.33 -0.39 -11.09
C TRP A 118 -11.43 0.24 -11.95
N GLY A 119 -11.18 1.46 -12.41
CA GLY A 119 -12.11 2.21 -13.26
C GLY A 119 -13.25 2.85 -12.47
N GLU A 120 -14.13 3.52 -13.21
CA GLU A 120 -15.30 4.23 -12.68
C GLU A 120 -16.19 3.27 -11.86
N LEU A 121 -16.48 3.65 -10.62
CA LEU A 121 -17.28 2.85 -9.69
C LEU A 121 -18.71 2.67 -10.22
N GLY A 122 -19.20 1.43 -10.23
CA GLY A 122 -20.56 1.12 -10.69
C GLY A 122 -20.73 1.09 -12.21
N SER A 123 -19.71 1.49 -12.99
CA SER A 123 -19.77 1.41 -14.45
C SER A 123 -19.80 -0.04 -14.91
N LYS A 124 -20.75 -0.36 -15.79
CA LYS A 124 -20.98 -1.72 -16.30
C LYS A 124 -19.72 -2.33 -16.93
N ASP A 125 -18.90 -1.53 -17.59
CA ASP A 125 -17.68 -1.98 -18.29
C ASP A 125 -16.51 -2.25 -17.32
N HIS A 126 -16.61 -1.75 -16.09
CA HIS A 126 -15.59 -1.86 -15.04
C HIS A 126 -16.07 -2.64 -13.81
N TYR A 127 -17.31 -3.13 -13.80
CA TYR A 127 -17.95 -3.83 -12.68
C TYR A 127 -17.41 -5.25 -12.47
N ARG A 128 -16.15 -5.36 -12.05
CA ARG A 128 -15.44 -6.63 -11.87
C ARG A 128 -14.51 -6.65 -10.67
N PHE A 129 -14.28 -7.86 -10.19
CA PHE A 129 -13.24 -8.23 -9.25
C PHE A 129 -12.07 -8.88 -10.01
N ILE A 130 -10.85 -8.78 -9.47
CA ILE A 130 -9.66 -9.50 -9.93
C ILE A 130 -9.07 -10.25 -8.72
N ILE A 131 -8.53 -11.45 -8.96
CA ILE A 131 -8.17 -12.41 -7.91
C ILE A 131 -7.08 -11.92 -6.94
N ASP A 132 -6.18 -11.05 -7.39
CA ASP A 132 -5.15 -10.40 -6.59
C ASP A 132 -5.73 -9.49 -5.48
N CYS A 133 -6.99 -9.06 -5.60
CA CYS A 133 -7.69 -8.36 -4.54
C CYS A 133 -7.71 -9.13 -3.20
N LEU A 134 -7.58 -10.47 -3.24
CA LEU A 134 -7.47 -11.28 -2.02
C LEU A 134 -6.25 -10.90 -1.17
N LEU A 135 -5.20 -10.35 -1.77
CA LEU A 135 -4.03 -9.82 -1.07
C LEU A 135 -4.21 -8.37 -0.60
N ASN A 136 -5.28 -7.70 -1.03
CA ASN A 136 -5.61 -6.34 -0.64
C ASN A 136 -6.58 -6.27 0.55
N ILE A 137 -7.47 -7.25 0.69
CA ILE A 137 -8.43 -7.35 1.82
C ILE A 137 -7.75 -7.43 3.21
N PRO A 138 -6.57 -8.04 3.41
CA PRO A 138 -5.87 -8.01 4.70
C PRO A 138 -5.65 -6.62 5.29
N LEU A 139 -5.59 -5.57 4.46
CA LEU A 139 -5.55 -4.18 4.95
C LEU A 139 -6.83 -3.81 5.72
N LEU A 140 -7.99 -4.25 5.23
CA LEU A 140 -9.29 -3.99 5.86
C LEU A 140 -9.41 -4.75 7.18
N TYR A 141 -9.02 -6.03 7.21
CA TYR A 141 -9.00 -6.81 8.45
C TYR A 141 -8.08 -6.17 9.50
N TRP A 142 -6.86 -5.77 9.10
CA TRP A 142 -5.94 -5.06 9.99
C TRP A 142 -6.54 -3.74 10.51
N ALA A 143 -7.24 -2.98 9.66
CA ALA A 143 -7.90 -1.75 10.07
C ALA A 143 -9.01 -2.04 11.10
N SER A 144 -9.84 -3.06 10.87
CA SER A 144 -10.87 -3.50 11.82
C SER A 144 -10.28 -3.85 13.19
N GLU A 145 -9.23 -4.66 13.21
CA GLU A 145 -8.54 -5.06 14.44
C GLU A 145 -7.91 -3.86 15.18
N THR A 146 -7.39 -2.89 14.43
CA THR A 146 -6.67 -1.74 14.98
C THR A 146 -7.60 -0.64 15.50
N THR A 147 -8.76 -0.43 14.86
CA THR A 147 -9.71 0.64 15.23
C THR A 147 -10.90 0.14 16.03
N GLY A 148 -11.20 -1.17 15.98
CA GLY A 148 -12.45 -1.74 16.48
C GLY A 148 -13.67 -1.47 15.59
N ASP A 149 -13.49 -0.89 14.41
CA ASP A 149 -14.58 -0.59 13.48
C ASP A 149 -14.91 -1.82 12.63
N ASN A 150 -16.13 -2.34 12.79
CA ASN A 150 -16.60 -3.53 12.07
C ASN A 150 -16.95 -3.25 10.61
N LYS A 151 -16.99 -1.98 10.14
CA LYS A 151 -17.29 -1.70 8.73
C LYS A 151 -16.30 -2.39 7.79
N TYR A 152 -15.08 -2.64 8.24
CA TYR A 152 -14.01 -3.25 7.45
C TYR A 152 -14.05 -4.79 7.39
N ARG A 153 -14.97 -5.44 8.11
CA ARG A 153 -15.00 -6.90 8.29
C ARG A 153 -16.03 -7.59 7.41
#